data_AF-A0A4R5K9I4-F1
#
_entry.id   AF-A0A4R5K9I4-F1
#
_cell.length_a   1.000
_cell.length_b   1.000
_cell.length_c   1.000
_cell.angle_alpha   90.00
_cell.angle_beta   90.00
_cell.angle_gamma   90.00
#
_symmetry.space_group_name_H-M   'P 1'
#
loop_
_entity.id
_entity.type
_entity.pdbx_description
1 polymer ?
#
loop_
_entity_poly.entity_id
_entity_poly.type
_entity_poly.pdbx_seq_one_letter_code
_entity_poly.pdbx_strand_id
1 'polypeptide(L)'
;MATTTVTAEQLTEGSIVLVRGKLGFARLTRLIEGAELQASDARRAQNNMNPVGVPHTTATLTHADVLLKDPANPTLEERFVAERRYPSRKRPETGANYSIDSKGRNLPVIAIPDGNGKVVQDTSGQELAQGLDVTLVLRTYKPKKYNKRGLALEQIIVNEPVKYYAGNANADELAARGIVFVAPPQAVQAGQNIQAGEAAPVEAAGQVVDAGTGTVIDENGFALPAPAAMVPPAPPVADAAAAPPAQPQAETLEQKLARLEAENDALKDAGSAIGAATAPENPWSDASADKQPAGITFQS
;
A
#
# COMPACT_ATOMS: atom_id res chain seq x y z
N MET A 1 26.41 -3.55 -14.78
CA MET A 1 25.89 -4.21 -13.57
C MET A 1 26.79 -3.81 -12.42
N ALA A 2 26.27 -3.52 -11.22
CA ALA A 2 27.12 -3.24 -10.07
C ALA A 2 27.95 -4.50 -9.76
N THR A 3 29.27 -4.38 -9.81
CA THR A 3 30.19 -5.48 -9.51
C THR A 3 30.14 -5.74 -8.01
N THR A 4 29.53 -6.83 -7.58
CA THR A 4 29.58 -7.25 -6.18
C THR A 4 30.94 -7.88 -5.90
N THR A 5 31.78 -7.21 -5.12
CA THR A 5 33.13 -7.69 -4.77
C THR A 5 33.18 -8.34 -3.39
N VAL A 6 32.20 -8.04 -2.53
CA VAL A 6 32.10 -8.62 -1.18
C VAL A 6 30.92 -9.59 -1.10
N THR A 7 31.16 -10.83 -0.69
CA THR A 7 30.10 -11.83 -0.53
C THR A 7 29.52 -11.83 0.88
N ALA A 8 28.28 -12.32 1.01
CA ALA A 8 27.58 -12.33 2.30
C ALA A 8 28.23 -13.27 3.33
N GLU A 9 29.06 -14.22 2.90
CA GLU A 9 29.81 -15.13 3.76
C GLU A 9 31.07 -14.50 4.38
N GLN A 10 31.51 -13.36 3.87
CA GLN A 10 32.71 -12.66 4.35
C GLN A 10 32.41 -11.68 5.47
N LEU A 11 31.14 -11.41 5.75
CA LEU A 11 30.73 -10.43 6.76
C LEU A 11 30.98 -10.97 8.17
N THR A 12 31.47 -10.07 9.01
CA THR A 12 31.65 -10.27 10.45
C THR A 12 30.32 -10.07 11.14
N GLU A 13 29.95 -10.96 12.07
CA GLU A 13 28.70 -10.88 12.82
C GLU A 13 28.76 -9.77 13.88
N GLY A 14 27.65 -9.04 14.07
CA GLY A 14 27.56 -7.96 15.06
C GLY A 14 28.12 -6.62 14.61
N SER A 15 28.80 -6.55 13.47
CA SER A 15 29.23 -5.29 12.85
C SER A 15 28.06 -4.38 12.54
N ILE A 16 28.27 -3.08 12.74
CA ILE A 16 27.30 -2.04 12.42
C ILE A 16 27.70 -1.34 11.12
N VAL A 17 26.72 -1.11 10.26
CA VAL A 17 26.84 -0.28 9.06
C VAL A 17 25.78 0.80 9.08
N LEU A 18 26.17 2.03 8.75
CA LEU A 18 25.28 3.18 8.73
C LEU A 18 24.98 3.60 7.30
N VAL A 19 23.71 3.80 6.97
CA VAL A 19 23.28 4.29 5.66
C VAL A 19 22.42 5.53 5.84
N ARG A 20 22.88 6.68 5.33
CA ARG A 20 22.16 7.95 5.38
C ARG A 20 21.45 8.22 4.07
N GLY A 21 20.28 8.84 4.13
CA GLY A 21 19.56 9.28 2.94
C GLY A 21 18.20 9.87 3.28
N LYS A 22 17.42 10.18 2.26
CA LYS A 22 16.04 10.64 2.40
C LYS A 22 15.07 9.47 2.40
N LEU A 23 14.24 9.35 3.43
CA LEU A 23 13.28 8.27 3.58
C LEU A 23 12.23 8.31 2.45
N GLY A 24 12.23 7.31 1.57
CA GLY A 24 11.29 7.22 0.45
C GLY A 24 10.04 6.41 0.79
N PHE A 25 10.19 5.29 1.49
CA PHE A 25 9.09 4.46 1.95
C PHE A 25 9.51 3.72 3.21
N ALA A 26 8.60 3.56 4.17
CA ALA A 26 8.89 2.84 5.39
C ALA A 26 7.64 2.20 6.01
N ARG A 27 7.84 1.05 6.64
CA ARG A 27 6.97 0.43 7.64
C ARG A 27 7.86 0.02 8.81
N LEU A 28 7.88 0.83 9.86
CA LEU A 28 8.82 0.74 10.97
C LEU A 28 8.11 0.46 12.29
N THR A 29 6.87 0.94 12.46
CA THR A 29 6.13 0.83 13.73
C THR A 29 5.23 -0.39 13.81
N ARG A 30 5.12 -1.16 12.72
CA ARG A 30 4.43 -2.45 12.67
C ARG A 30 5.02 -3.37 11.61
N LEU A 31 4.77 -4.66 11.76
CA LEU A 31 5.15 -5.65 10.75
C LEU A 31 4.17 -5.60 9.56
N ILE A 32 4.72 -5.78 8.36
CA ILE A 32 3.94 -6.11 7.16
C ILE A 32 3.56 -7.58 7.27
N GLU A 33 2.30 -7.86 7.58
CA GLU A 33 1.77 -9.22 7.78
C GLU A 33 0.33 -9.36 7.28
N GLY A 34 -0.21 -10.57 7.34
CA GLY A 34 -1.58 -10.88 6.92
C GLY A 34 -1.89 -10.45 5.48
N ALA A 35 -3.01 -9.74 5.29
CA ALA A 35 -3.44 -9.25 3.98
C ALA A 35 -2.46 -8.22 3.38
N GLU A 36 -1.78 -7.42 4.20
CA GLU A 36 -0.79 -6.45 3.71
C GLU A 36 0.45 -7.15 3.14
N LEU A 37 0.89 -8.24 3.77
CA LEU A 37 1.97 -9.08 3.25
C LEU A 37 1.58 -9.74 1.93
N GLN A 38 0.38 -10.30 1.83
CA GLN A 38 -0.12 -10.90 0.58
C GLN A 38 -0.16 -9.87 -0.57
N ALA A 39 -0.66 -8.66 -0.30
CA ALA A 39 -0.69 -7.59 -1.30
C ALA A 39 0.71 -7.11 -1.69
N SER A 40 1.62 -7.00 -0.72
CA SER A 40 3.03 -6.63 -0.96
C SER A 40 3.74 -7.68 -1.82
N ASP A 41 3.59 -8.96 -1.49
CA ASP A 41 4.21 -10.07 -2.22
C ASP A 41 3.62 -10.24 -3.62
N ALA A 42 2.30 -10.07 -3.80
CA ALA A 42 1.67 -10.04 -5.11
C ALA A 42 2.22 -8.91 -5.99
N ARG A 43 2.38 -7.70 -5.42
CA ARG A 43 3.00 -6.57 -6.12
C ARG A 43 4.46 -6.85 -6.50
N ARG A 44 5.24 -7.50 -5.63
CA ARG A 44 6.62 -7.89 -5.93
C ARG A 44 6.67 -8.88 -7.07
N ALA A 45 5.83 -9.92 -7.03
CA ALA A 45 5.73 -10.91 -8.10
C ALA A 45 5.36 -10.27 -9.46
N GLN A 46 4.38 -9.36 -9.48
CA GLN A 46 4.02 -8.58 -10.69
C GLN A 46 5.18 -7.76 -11.26
N ASN A 47 6.12 -7.34 -10.41
CA ASN A 47 7.33 -6.60 -10.81
C ASN A 47 8.54 -7.52 -11.03
N ASN A 48 8.36 -8.85 -11.16
CA ASN A 48 9.42 -9.86 -11.28
C ASN A 48 10.44 -9.80 -10.13
N MET A 49 9.98 -9.43 -8.93
CA MET A 49 10.77 -9.42 -7.70
C MET A 49 10.36 -10.61 -6.83
N ASN A 50 11.33 -11.16 -6.10
CA ASN A 50 11.05 -12.23 -5.16
C ASN A 50 10.16 -11.72 -4.00
N PRO A 51 9.11 -12.47 -3.62
CA PRO A 51 8.32 -12.16 -2.43
C PRO A 51 9.18 -12.27 -1.17
N VAL A 52 8.81 -11.52 -0.13
CA VAL A 52 9.49 -11.60 1.16
C VAL A 52 9.00 -12.81 1.96
N GLY A 53 7.70 -13.10 1.86
CA GLY A 53 7.04 -14.32 2.33
C GLY A 53 6.90 -14.48 3.84
N VAL A 54 7.38 -13.51 4.63
CA VAL A 54 7.33 -13.54 6.10
C VAL A 54 7.05 -12.15 6.65
N PRO A 55 6.47 -12.03 7.87
CA PRO A 55 6.35 -10.75 8.56
C PRO A 55 7.68 -10.02 8.65
N HIS A 56 7.70 -8.74 8.26
CA HIS A 56 8.92 -7.93 8.22
C HIS A 56 8.61 -6.44 8.35
N THR A 57 9.60 -5.66 8.77
CA THR A 57 9.65 -4.21 8.55
C THR A 57 10.38 -3.90 7.26
N THR A 58 10.16 -2.73 6.69
CA THR A 58 10.86 -2.31 5.48
C THR A 58 11.22 -0.83 5.53
N ALA A 59 12.38 -0.49 4.99
CA ALA A 59 12.82 0.89 4.83
C ALA A 59 13.48 1.04 3.46
N THR A 60 13.13 2.11 2.77
CA THR A 60 13.77 2.51 1.51
C THR A 60 14.26 3.95 1.63
N LEU A 61 15.54 4.13 1.38
CA LEU A 61 16.19 5.42 1.26
C LEU A 61 16.37 5.79 -0.21
N THR A 62 16.23 7.07 -0.48
CA THR A 62 16.67 7.77 -1.69
C THR A 62 17.90 8.59 -1.36
N HIS A 63 18.74 8.90 -2.35
CA HIS A 63 20.03 9.57 -2.15
C HIS A 63 20.87 8.89 -1.06
N ALA A 64 20.81 7.56 -1.03
CA ALA A 64 21.40 6.73 -0.02
C ALA A 64 22.92 6.73 -0.17
N ASP A 65 23.62 6.99 0.92
CA ASP A 65 25.05 6.87 1.03
C ASP A 65 25.48 6.13 2.30
N VAL A 66 26.55 5.35 2.19
CA VAL A 66 27.07 4.60 3.33
C VAL A 66 28.02 5.51 4.09
N LEU A 67 27.74 5.73 5.38
CA LEU A 67 28.63 6.51 6.22
C LEU A 67 29.82 5.65 6.61
N LEU A 68 30.91 5.80 5.84
CA LEU A 68 32.16 5.10 6.06
C LEU A 68 32.83 5.60 7.34
N LYS A 69 33.24 4.68 8.21
CA LYS A 69 34.03 4.99 9.40
C LYS A 69 35.40 5.55 9.03
N ASP A 70 36.05 4.95 8.03
CA ASP A 70 37.30 5.41 7.43
C ASP A 70 37.18 5.35 5.89
N PRO A 71 37.03 6.51 5.22
CA PRO A 71 36.93 6.56 3.76
C PRO A 71 38.14 5.99 3.02
N ALA A 72 39.33 5.99 3.63
CA ALA A 72 40.54 5.43 3.02
C ALA A 72 40.56 3.89 3.10
N ASN A 73 39.93 3.32 4.14
CA ASN A 73 39.92 1.88 4.41
C ASN A 73 38.50 1.39 4.79
N PRO A 74 37.56 1.38 3.84
CA PRO A 74 36.19 0.94 4.13
C PRO A 74 36.17 -0.55 4.49
N THR A 75 35.39 -0.88 5.52
CA THR A 75 35.17 -2.26 5.98
C THR A 75 34.46 -3.10 4.92
N LEU A 76 34.51 -4.43 5.05
CA LEU A 76 33.82 -5.33 4.14
C LEU A 76 32.30 -5.11 4.18
N GLU A 77 31.76 -4.86 5.37
CA GLU A 77 30.34 -4.63 5.59
C GLU A 77 29.87 -3.31 4.96
N GLU A 78 30.64 -2.24 5.10
CA GLU A 78 30.36 -0.96 4.44
C GLU A 78 30.39 -1.10 2.91
N ARG A 79 31.40 -1.77 2.37
CA ARG A 79 31.50 -2.06 0.92
C ARG A 79 30.33 -2.90 0.44
N PHE A 80 29.97 -3.96 1.17
CA PHE A 80 28.86 -4.85 0.87
C PHE A 80 27.52 -4.12 0.78
N VAL A 81 27.30 -3.14 1.67
CA VAL A 81 26.10 -2.29 1.66
C VAL A 81 26.19 -1.25 0.54
N ALA A 82 27.36 -0.65 0.32
CA ALA A 82 27.57 0.34 -0.74
C ALA A 82 27.29 -0.23 -2.13
N GLU A 83 27.72 -1.47 -2.39
CA GLU A 83 27.48 -2.21 -3.65
C GLU A 83 26.01 -2.60 -3.86
N ARG A 84 25.21 -2.67 -2.79
CA ARG A 84 23.77 -2.99 -2.85
C ARG A 84 22.88 -1.79 -3.13
N ARG A 85 23.43 -0.59 -3.10
CA ARG A 85 22.71 0.59 -3.55
C ARG A 85 22.42 0.46 -5.03
N TYR A 86 21.26 0.95 -5.45
CA TYR A 86 20.82 0.80 -6.83
C TYR A 86 20.26 2.12 -7.35
N PRO A 87 20.54 2.50 -8.61
CA PRO A 87 19.85 3.61 -9.25
C PRO A 87 18.41 3.19 -9.59
N SER A 88 17.46 4.10 -9.45
CA SER A 88 16.10 3.88 -9.93
C SER A 88 15.98 4.24 -11.40
N ARG A 89 15.59 3.26 -12.24
CA ARG A 89 15.37 3.49 -13.68
C ARG A 89 14.18 4.42 -13.97
N LYS A 90 13.16 4.38 -13.11
CA LYS A 90 11.93 5.17 -13.25
C LYS A 90 12.05 6.57 -12.65
N ARG A 91 12.97 6.73 -11.70
CA ARG A 91 13.17 7.94 -10.89
C ARG A 91 14.66 8.22 -10.71
N PRO A 92 15.39 8.57 -11.78
CA PRO A 92 16.84 8.81 -11.69
C PRO A 92 17.19 9.99 -10.78
N GLU A 93 16.26 10.94 -10.60
CA GLU A 93 16.39 12.09 -9.70
C GLU A 93 16.51 11.71 -8.23
N THR A 94 16.18 10.47 -7.85
CA THR A 94 16.35 10.01 -6.46
C THR A 94 17.77 9.55 -6.15
N GLY A 95 18.69 9.61 -7.12
CA GLY A 95 20.08 9.16 -6.96
C GLY A 95 20.18 7.66 -6.68
N ALA A 96 21.20 7.29 -5.90
CA ALA A 96 21.37 5.93 -5.41
C ALA A 96 20.31 5.62 -4.34
N ASN A 97 19.58 4.52 -4.47
CA ASN A 97 18.58 4.08 -3.52
C ASN A 97 19.10 2.88 -2.73
N TYR A 98 18.59 2.69 -1.52
CA TYR A 98 18.87 1.53 -0.70
C TYR A 98 17.57 1.03 -0.06
N SER A 99 17.29 -0.26 -0.16
CA SER A 99 16.10 -0.86 0.44
C SER A 99 16.50 -2.05 1.30
N ILE A 100 15.86 -2.18 2.46
CA ILE A 100 16.04 -3.31 3.36
C ILE A 100 14.70 -3.82 3.86
N ASP A 101 14.52 -5.14 3.83
CA ASP A 101 13.43 -5.84 4.47
C ASP A 101 13.99 -6.60 5.69
N SER A 102 13.61 -6.19 6.90
CA SER A 102 14.09 -6.83 8.13
C SER A 102 13.06 -7.83 8.64
N LYS A 103 13.42 -9.12 8.56
CA LYS A 103 12.56 -10.27 8.91
C LYS A 103 12.57 -10.63 10.41
N GLY A 104 13.07 -9.72 11.24
CA GLY A 104 13.07 -9.86 12.68
C GLY A 104 11.67 -9.65 13.26
N ARG A 105 11.44 -10.17 14.47
CA ARG A 105 10.19 -9.90 15.21
C ARG A 105 10.20 -8.57 15.96
N ASN A 106 11.40 -8.04 16.22
CA ASN A 106 11.56 -6.78 16.92
C ASN A 106 11.45 -5.65 15.90
N LEU A 107 10.67 -4.62 16.27
CA LEU A 107 10.62 -3.38 15.52
C LEU A 107 11.92 -2.60 15.75
N PRO A 108 12.44 -1.90 14.74
CA PRO A 108 13.61 -1.08 14.92
C PRO A 108 13.31 0.12 15.82
N VAL A 109 14.30 0.56 16.60
CA VAL A 109 14.18 1.75 17.45
C VAL A 109 14.22 3.00 16.58
N ILE A 110 13.25 3.90 16.73
CA ILE A 110 13.27 5.21 16.10
C ILE A 110 13.87 6.20 17.10
N ALA A 111 14.98 6.83 16.73
CA ALA A 111 15.72 7.79 17.54
C ALA A 111 15.56 9.20 16.94
N ILE A 112 14.98 10.13 17.72
CA ILE A 112 14.65 11.50 17.32
C ILE A 112 15.58 12.47 18.04
N PRO A 113 16.08 13.52 17.37
CA PRO A 113 16.93 14.52 18.01
C PRO A 113 16.17 15.29 19.09
N ASP A 114 16.79 15.47 20.25
CA ASP A 114 16.21 16.19 21.40
C ASP A 114 16.43 17.71 21.34
N GLY A 115 17.08 18.21 20.29
CA GLY A 115 17.47 19.61 20.11
C GLY A 115 18.79 20.00 20.79
N ASN A 116 19.34 19.15 21.67
CA ASN A 116 20.60 19.38 22.40
C ASN A 116 21.75 18.49 21.89
N GLY A 117 21.60 17.95 20.67
CA GLY A 117 22.57 17.04 20.07
C GLY A 117 22.51 15.61 20.64
N LYS A 118 21.51 15.29 21.46
CA LYS A 118 21.21 13.91 21.86
C LYS A 118 20.01 13.39 21.07
N VAL A 119 19.75 12.10 21.22
CA VAL A 119 18.57 11.44 20.64
C VAL A 119 17.74 10.81 21.75
N VAL A 120 16.42 10.83 21.57
CA VAL A 120 15.44 10.14 22.40
C VAL A 120 14.69 9.11 21.56
N GLN A 121 14.25 8.02 22.20
CA GLN A 121 13.43 7.03 21.51
C GLN A 121 12.03 7.58 21.28
N ASP A 122 11.52 7.44 20.06
CA ASP A 122 10.11 7.65 19.76
C ASP A 122 9.25 6.50 20.30
N THR A 123 8.16 6.86 20.95
CA THR A 123 7.14 5.95 21.48
C THR A 123 5.75 6.26 20.94
N SER A 124 5.65 7.18 19.97
CA SER A 124 4.37 7.62 19.39
C SER A 124 3.59 6.51 18.66
N GLY A 125 4.32 5.50 18.16
CA GLY A 125 3.76 4.46 17.29
C GLY A 125 3.46 4.94 15.87
N GLN A 126 3.79 6.19 15.54
CA GLN A 126 3.52 6.79 14.24
C GLN A 126 4.63 6.49 13.23
N GLU A 127 4.25 6.20 11.99
CA GLU A 127 5.22 6.00 10.92
C GLU A 127 5.89 7.32 10.52
N LEU A 128 7.19 7.27 10.25
CA LEU A 128 7.95 8.44 9.80
C LEU A 128 7.45 8.92 8.42
N ALA A 129 7.41 10.24 8.24
CA ALA A 129 7.05 10.85 6.96
C ALA A 129 8.13 10.61 5.89
N GLN A 130 7.68 10.59 4.63
CA GLN A 130 8.60 10.57 3.49
C GLN A 130 9.39 11.90 3.39
N GLY A 131 10.58 11.83 2.80
CA GLY A 131 11.48 12.96 2.62
C GLY A 131 12.34 13.31 3.82
N LEU A 132 12.17 12.60 4.95
CA LEU A 132 13.00 12.82 6.13
C LEU A 132 14.46 12.41 5.89
N ASP A 133 15.42 13.25 6.29
CA ASP A 133 16.82 12.85 6.39
C ASP A 133 17.00 11.92 7.58
N VAL A 134 17.37 10.68 7.30
CA VAL A 134 17.54 9.64 8.31
C VAL A 134 18.81 8.84 8.08
N THR A 135 19.30 8.22 9.15
CA THR A 135 20.38 7.24 9.13
C THR A 135 19.85 5.90 9.60
N LEU A 136 19.88 4.89 8.73
CA LEU A 136 19.59 3.51 9.11
C LEU A 136 20.82 2.89 9.80
N VAL A 137 20.61 2.29 10.96
CA VAL A 137 21.61 1.50 11.68
C VAL A 137 21.37 0.03 11.39
N LEU A 138 22.26 -0.56 10.60
CA LEU A 138 22.18 -1.94 10.18
C LEU A 138 23.15 -2.80 10.98
N ARG A 139 22.71 -3.96 11.45
CA ARG A 139 23.57 -4.94 12.12
C ARG A 139 23.69 -6.20 11.30
N THR A 140 24.91 -6.68 11.11
CA THR A 140 25.13 -7.99 10.50
C THR A 140 24.78 -9.11 11.47
N TYR A 141 24.14 -10.16 10.98
CA TYR A 141 23.82 -11.34 11.78
C TYR A 141 23.94 -12.61 10.94
N LYS A 142 24.22 -13.73 11.61
CA LYS A 142 24.19 -15.05 10.98
C LYS A 142 22.87 -15.77 11.30
N PRO A 143 22.04 -16.07 10.29
CA PRO A 143 20.88 -16.94 10.49
C PRO A 143 21.33 -18.35 10.89
N LYS A 144 20.64 -18.98 11.85
CA LYS A 144 21.04 -20.30 12.41
C LYS A 144 21.26 -21.41 11.36
N LYS A 145 20.53 -21.37 10.24
CA LYS A 145 20.53 -22.43 9.21
C LYS A 145 21.27 -22.05 7.92
N TYR A 146 21.94 -20.90 7.88
CA TYR A 146 22.54 -20.38 6.65
C TYR A 146 23.96 -19.86 6.89
N ASN A 147 24.85 -20.11 5.92
CA ASN A 147 26.25 -19.62 5.97
C ASN A 147 26.37 -18.13 5.59
N LYS A 148 25.41 -17.63 4.79
CA LYS A 148 25.31 -16.23 4.40
C LYS A 148 24.83 -15.40 5.57
N ARG A 149 25.52 -14.30 5.85
CA ARG A 149 25.08 -13.31 6.85
C ARG A 149 24.02 -12.41 6.23
N GLY A 150 23.08 -11.99 7.05
CA GLY A 150 22.06 -11.00 6.72
C GLY A 150 22.34 -9.67 7.39
N LEU A 151 21.55 -8.67 7.01
CA LEU A 151 21.49 -7.37 7.68
C LEU A 151 20.14 -7.24 8.36
N ALA A 152 20.15 -6.82 9.63
CA ALA A 152 18.96 -6.46 10.37
C ALA A 152 18.92 -4.94 10.52
N LEU A 153 17.72 -4.35 10.41
CA LEU A 153 17.51 -2.95 10.73
C LEU A 153 17.30 -2.86 12.25
N GLU A 154 18.26 -2.30 12.96
CA GLU A 154 18.19 -2.18 14.42
C GLU A 154 17.58 -0.84 14.83
N GLN A 155 18.02 0.24 14.18
CA GLN A 155 17.60 1.59 14.54
C GLN A 155 17.49 2.50 13.32
N ILE A 156 16.72 3.57 13.47
CA ILE A 156 16.61 4.67 12.53
C ILE A 156 16.84 5.95 13.32
N ILE A 157 17.86 6.72 12.93
CA ILE A 157 18.16 8.02 13.54
C ILE A 157 17.61 9.08 12.61
N VAL A 158 16.73 9.94 13.11
CA VAL A 158 16.25 11.11 12.37
C VAL A 158 17.29 12.22 12.50
N ASN A 159 17.68 12.83 11.39
CA ASN A 159 18.75 13.84 11.35
C ASN A 159 18.20 15.29 11.28
N GLU A 160 16.88 15.45 11.31
CA GLU A 160 16.17 16.73 11.20
C GLU A 160 14.91 16.72 12.10
N PRO A 161 14.17 17.83 12.26
CA PRO A 161 12.92 17.82 13.01
C PRO A 161 11.97 16.74 12.51
N VAL A 162 11.52 15.88 13.42
CA VAL A 162 10.69 14.72 13.07
C VAL A 162 9.37 15.16 12.45
N LYS A 163 8.92 14.40 11.46
CA LYS A 163 7.61 14.51 10.82
C LYS A 163 7.03 13.11 10.69
N TYR A 164 5.76 12.96 10.99
CA TYR A 164 5.07 11.68 10.88
C TYR A 164 4.18 11.65 9.65
N TYR A 165 3.95 10.45 9.12
CA TYR A 165 2.96 10.21 8.10
C TYR A 165 1.58 10.45 8.69
N ALA A 166 1.00 11.61 8.40
CA ALA A 166 -0.36 11.93 8.80
C ALA A 166 -1.33 11.41 7.74
N GLY A 167 -2.03 10.32 8.05
CA GLY A 167 -3.12 9.81 7.20
C GLY A 167 -4.34 10.73 7.18
N ASN A 168 -4.44 11.62 8.16
CA ASN A 168 -5.48 12.63 8.33
C ASN A 168 -4.82 13.98 8.64
N ALA A 169 -5.50 15.09 8.34
CA ALA A 169 -5.02 16.42 8.70
C ALA A 169 -4.84 16.55 10.23
N ASN A 170 -3.80 17.26 10.67
CA ASN A 170 -3.46 17.40 12.09
C ASN A 170 -4.58 18.11 12.85
N ALA A 171 -5.30 17.37 13.71
CA ALA A 171 -6.44 17.89 14.45
C ALA A 171 -6.07 19.07 15.35
N ASP A 172 -4.86 19.07 15.94
CA ASP A 172 -4.41 20.15 16.81
C ASP A 172 -4.11 21.44 16.02
N GLU A 173 -3.54 21.30 14.82
CA GLU A 173 -3.30 22.44 13.94
C GLU A 173 -4.59 23.03 13.37
N LEU A 174 -5.58 22.18 13.10
CA LEU A 174 -6.91 22.59 12.64
C LEU A 174 -7.66 23.30 13.76
N ALA A 175 -7.63 22.76 14.98
CA ALA A 175 -8.21 23.38 16.15
C ALA A 175 -7.56 24.74 16.46
N ALA A 176 -6.22 24.85 16.35
CA ALA A 176 -5.50 26.12 16.49
C ALA A 176 -5.90 27.18 15.45
N ARG A 177 -6.44 26.75 14.30
CA ARG A 177 -6.99 27.62 13.24
C ARG A 177 -8.52 27.77 13.32
N GLY A 178 -9.14 27.31 14.40
CA GLY A 178 -10.59 27.40 14.64
C GLY A 178 -11.43 26.36 13.89
N ILE A 179 -10.80 25.35 13.28
CA ILE A 179 -11.47 24.26 12.58
C ILE A 179 -11.54 23.05 13.51
N VAL A 180 -12.70 22.89 14.16
CA VAL A 180 -12.97 21.77 15.08
C VAL A 180 -14.00 20.86 14.43
N PHE A 181 -13.66 19.58 14.25
CA PHE A 181 -14.61 18.61 13.72
C PHE A 181 -15.59 18.17 14.81
N VAL A 182 -16.88 18.08 14.46
CA VAL A 182 -17.93 17.57 15.35
C VAL A 182 -17.72 16.08 15.70
N ALA A 183 -17.05 15.33 14.82
CA ALA A 183 -16.59 13.97 15.04
C ALA A 183 -15.25 13.76 14.34
N PRO A 184 -14.38 12.82 14.77
CA PRO A 184 -13.09 12.58 14.14
C PRO A 184 -13.25 12.37 12.62
N PRO A 185 -12.53 13.14 11.79
CA PRO A 185 -12.68 13.05 10.33
C PRO A 185 -12.31 11.65 9.85
N GLN A 186 -13.19 11.04 9.06
CA GLN A 186 -12.95 9.73 8.46
C GLN A 186 -12.53 9.88 7.00
N ALA A 187 -11.47 9.18 6.62
CA ALA A 187 -11.03 9.13 5.23
C ALA A 187 -12.07 8.37 4.39
N VAL A 188 -12.68 9.06 3.42
CA VAL A 188 -13.53 8.40 2.42
C VAL A 188 -12.63 7.88 1.30
N GLN A 189 -12.73 6.59 0.99
CA GLN A 189 -11.96 5.99 -0.09
C GLN A 189 -12.40 6.58 -1.43
N ALA A 190 -11.44 6.84 -2.34
CA ALA A 190 -11.75 7.31 -3.69
C ALA A 190 -12.72 6.34 -4.38
N GLY A 191 -13.86 6.84 -4.85
CA GLY A 191 -14.94 6.02 -5.43
C GLY A 191 -16.01 5.53 -4.44
N GLN A 192 -15.86 5.82 -3.14
CA GLN A 192 -16.88 5.58 -2.11
C GLN A 192 -17.51 6.87 -1.58
N ASN A 193 -17.36 7.99 -2.30
CA ASN A 193 -18.17 9.18 -2.03
C ASN A 193 -19.63 8.84 -2.31
N ILE A 194 -20.37 8.48 -1.26
CA ILE A 194 -21.83 8.48 -1.30
C ILE A 194 -22.21 9.95 -1.59
N GLN A 195 -23.00 10.19 -2.64
CA GLN A 195 -23.59 11.51 -2.86
C GLN A 195 -24.27 11.91 -1.56
N ALA A 196 -23.88 13.05 -1.00
CA ALA A 196 -24.42 13.55 0.26
C ALA A 196 -25.95 13.62 0.17
N GLY A 197 -26.62 12.64 0.76
CA GLY A 197 -27.98 12.82 1.22
C GLY A 197 -27.92 13.84 2.36
N GLU A 198 -28.81 14.82 2.29
CA GLU A 198 -29.04 15.90 3.25
C GLU A 198 -28.50 15.60 4.65
N ALA A 199 -27.60 16.45 5.15
CA ALA A 199 -27.13 16.38 6.52
C ALA A 199 -28.34 16.34 7.45
N ALA A 200 -28.38 15.34 8.34
CA ALA A 200 -29.43 15.23 9.34
C ALA A 200 -29.52 16.55 10.13
N PRO A 201 -30.72 17.14 10.29
CA PRO A 201 -30.87 18.38 11.00
C PRO A 201 -30.40 18.21 12.45
N VAL A 202 -29.50 19.08 12.86
CA VAL A 202 -29.17 19.32 14.26
C VAL A 202 -30.46 19.77 14.95
N GLU A 203 -30.94 18.99 15.91
CA GLU A 203 -32.07 19.35 16.76
C GLU A 203 -31.71 20.61 17.56
N ALA A 204 -32.16 21.76 17.08
CA ALA A 204 -32.14 23.00 17.84
C ALA A 204 -33.25 22.92 18.89
N ALA A 205 -32.83 22.83 20.15
CA ALA A 205 -33.73 22.92 21.29
C ALA A 205 -34.39 24.31 21.31
N GLY A 206 -35.72 24.32 21.23
CA GLY A 206 -36.56 25.43 21.67
C GLY A 206 -37.11 26.32 20.56
N GLN A 207 -38.31 25.99 20.06
CA GLN A 207 -39.22 27.00 19.53
C GLN A 207 -40.68 26.55 19.73
N VAL A 208 -41.42 27.42 20.39
CA VAL A 208 -42.85 27.30 20.70
C VAL A 208 -43.67 27.57 19.44
N VAL A 209 -44.60 26.67 19.12
CA VAL A 209 -45.58 26.83 18.04
C VAL A 209 -46.92 27.31 18.59
N ASP A 210 -47.45 28.41 18.06
CA ASP A 210 -48.83 28.86 18.31
C ASP A 210 -49.78 28.10 17.37
N ALA A 211 -50.84 27.53 17.95
CA ALA A 211 -51.75 26.64 17.26
C ALA A 211 -52.85 27.45 16.54
N GLY A 212 -52.73 27.62 15.21
CA GLY A 212 -53.87 28.14 14.48
C GLY A 212 -53.75 28.39 12.98
N THR A 213 -52.56 28.58 12.39
CA THR A 213 -52.49 29.02 10.98
C THR A 213 -51.30 28.47 10.17
N GLY A 214 -50.55 27.50 10.68
CA GLY A 214 -49.60 26.72 9.86
C GLY A 214 -48.52 27.54 9.14
N THR A 215 -48.10 28.66 9.71
CA THR A 215 -47.01 29.49 9.17
C THR A 215 -45.88 29.53 10.20
N VAL A 216 -44.65 29.25 9.79
CA VAL A 216 -43.45 29.41 10.64
C VAL A 216 -42.83 30.77 10.31
N ILE A 217 -42.60 31.60 11.33
CA ILE A 217 -41.95 32.92 11.20
C ILE A 217 -40.52 32.77 11.73
N ASP A 218 -39.52 33.11 10.91
CA ASP A 218 -38.13 33.15 11.36
C ASP A 218 -37.84 34.44 12.18
N GLU A 219 -36.69 34.47 12.86
CA GLU A 219 -36.27 35.61 13.71
C GLU A 219 -36.08 36.94 12.92
N ASN A 220 -36.15 36.90 11.58
CA ASN A 220 -36.03 38.06 10.69
C ASN A 220 -37.35 38.43 9.97
N GLY A 221 -38.46 37.79 10.31
CA GLY A 221 -39.80 38.18 9.86
C GLY A 221 -40.18 37.78 8.42
N PHE A 222 -39.53 36.79 7.81
CA PHE A 222 -39.92 36.27 6.50
C PHE A 222 -40.77 34.99 6.60
N ALA A 223 -41.83 34.91 5.78
CA ALA A 223 -42.74 33.77 5.73
C ALA A 223 -42.41 32.82 4.57
N LEU A 224 -42.25 31.53 4.85
CA LEU A 224 -41.99 30.47 3.86
C LEU A 224 -43.12 29.42 3.85
N PRO A 225 -43.50 28.87 2.68
CA PRO A 225 -44.54 27.85 2.58
C PRO A 225 -44.07 26.50 3.16
N ALA A 226 -44.93 25.87 3.95
CA ALA A 226 -44.66 24.58 4.60
C ALA A 226 -44.57 23.42 3.58
N PRO A 227 -43.70 22.41 3.81
CA PRO A 227 -43.66 21.20 2.98
C PRO A 227 -44.96 20.40 3.13
N ALA A 228 -45.45 19.86 2.01
CA ALA A 228 -46.66 19.05 1.95
C ALA A 228 -46.50 17.76 2.78
N ALA A 229 -47.46 17.49 3.66
CA ALA A 229 -47.51 16.27 4.45
C ALA A 229 -47.73 15.04 3.54
N MET A 230 -46.79 14.10 3.53
CA MET A 230 -47.03 12.76 2.99
C MET A 230 -47.74 11.90 4.04
N VAL A 231 -48.82 11.25 3.59
CA VAL A 231 -49.70 10.36 4.36
C VAL A 231 -48.93 9.11 4.82
N PRO A 232 -49.11 8.62 6.06
CA PRO A 232 -48.45 7.41 6.54
C PRO A 232 -49.05 6.13 5.92
N PRO A 233 -48.24 5.07 5.67
CA PRO A 233 -48.77 3.78 5.24
C PRO A 233 -49.45 3.02 6.41
N ALA A 234 -50.48 2.25 6.06
CA ALA A 234 -51.34 1.46 6.95
C ALA A 234 -50.63 0.25 7.59
N PRO A 235 -51.13 -0.27 8.74
CA PRO A 235 -50.48 -1.35 9.50
C PRO A 235 -50.69 -2.74 8.85
N PRO A 236 -49.75 -3.69 9.03
CA PRO A 236 -49.90 -5.05 8.52
C PRO A 236 -50.80 -5.92 9.42
N VAL A 237 -51.56 -6.81 8.77
CA VAL A 237 -52.44 -7.81 9.38
C VAL A 237 -51.63 -9.07 9.74
N ALA A 238 -51.75 -9.54 10.99
CA ALA A 238 -51.37 -10.91 11.43
C ALA A 238 -52.47 -11.91 10.99
N ASP A 239 -52.32 -13.23 10.84
CA ASP A 239 -51.32 -14.24 11.20
C ASP A 239 -51.63 -15.48 10.31
N ALA A 240 -50.63 -16.25 9.89
CA ALA A 240 -50.85 -17.62 9.41
C ALA A 240 -49.60 -18.51 9.62
N ALA A 241 -49.72 -19.38 10.62
CA ALA A 241 -49.16 -20.72 10.77
C ALA A 241 -47.66 -20.97 10.50
N ALA A 242 -46.96 -21.31 11.58
CA ALA A 242 -45.60 -21.81 11.62
C ALA A 242 -45.40 -23.14 10.86
N ALA A 243 -44.35 -23.17 10.02
CA ALA A 243 -43.63 -24.38 9.63
C ALA A 243 -42.16 -24.21 10.06
N PRO A 244 -41.50 -25.25 10.61
CA PRO A 244 -40.16 -25.13 11.17
C PRO A 244 -39.12 -24.76 10.09
N PRO A 245 -38.09 -23.96 10.43
CA PRO A 245 -37.05 -23.58 9.49
C PRO A 245 -36.20 -24.78 9.11
N ALA A 246 -36.13 -25.05 7.80
CA ALA A 246 -35.13 -25.94 7.23
C ALA A 246 -33.74 -25.35 7.50
N GLN A 247 -32.89 -26.13 8.17
CA GLN A 247 -31.49 -25.81 8.41
C GLN A 247 -30.76 -25.65 7.07
N PRO A 248 -29.90 -24.63 6.88
CA PRO A 248 -29.01 -24.59 5.74
C PRO A 248 -28.05 -25.78 5.83
N GLN A 249 -28.22 -26.74 4.93
CA GLN A 249 -27.31 -27.87 4.78
C GLN A 249 -25.90 -27.31 4.50
N ALA A 250 -24.95 -27.73 5.33
CA ALA A 250 -23.54 -27.49 5.10
C ALA A 250 -23.13 -28.19 3.79
N GLU A 251 -22.98 -27.41 2.73
CA GLU A 251 -22.47 -27.86 1.45
C GLU A 251 -21.03 -28.36 1.67
N THR A 252 -20.77 -29.64 1.36
CA THR A 252 -19.45 -30.23 1.57
C THR A 252 -18.44 -29.65 0.57
N LEU A 253 -17.15 -29.67 0.90
CA LEU A 253 -16.09 -29.15 0.02
C LEU A 253 -16.13 -29.78 -1.39
N GLU A 254 -16.55 -31.03 -1.53
CA GLU A 254 -16.75 -31.70 -2.82
C GLU A 254 -17.92 -31.14 -3.63
N GLN A 255 -19.05 -30.81 -2.98
CA GLN A 255 -20.19 -30.20 -3.66
C GLN A 255 -19.86 -28.80 -4.16
N LYS A 256 -19.07 -28.05 -3.38
CA LYS A 256 -18.58 -26.73 -3.78
C LYS A 256 -17.63 -26.82 -4.99
N LEU A 257 -16.77 -27.83 -5.03
CA LEU A 257 -15.84 -28.05 -6.14
C LEU A 257 -16.58 -28.43 -7.43
N ALA A 258 -17.55 -29.34 -7.35
CA ALA A 258 -18.37 -29.74 -8.49
C ALA A 258 -19.19 -28.59 -9.07
N ARG A 259 -19.70 -27.69 -8.22
CA ARG A 259 -20.41 -26.48 -8.66
C ARG A 259 -19.48 -25.50 -9.36
N LEU A 260 -18.27 -25.28 -8.82
CA LEU A 260 -17.26 -24.41 -9.42
C LEU A 260 -16.75 -24.94 -10.78
N GLU A 261 -16.65 -26.27 -10.94
CA GLU A 261 -16.31 -26.88 -12.24
C GLU A 261 -17.45 -26.71 -13.25
N ALA A 262 -18.70 -26.96 -12.85
CA ALA A 262 -19.86 -26.75 -13.73
C ALA A 262 -20.02 -25.28 -14.15
N GLU A 263 -19.76 -24.33 -13.24
CA GLU A 263 -19.81 -22.89 -13.52
C GLU A 263 -18.67 -22.45 -14.47
N ASN A 264 -17.47 -23.03 -14.31
CA ASN A 264 -16.36 -22.77 -15.24
C ASN A 264 -16.61 -23.34 -16.64
N ASP A 265 -17.21 -24.52 -16.76
CA ASP A 265 -17.52 -25.10 -18.06
C ASP A 265 -18.66 -24.34 -18.75
N ALA A 266 -19.66 -23.87 -18.00
CA ALA A 266 -20.70 -22.97 -18.53
C ALA A 266 -20.13 -21.62 -19.03
N LEU A 267 -19.07 -21.10 -18.38
CA LEU A 267 -18.41 -19.86 -18.78
C LEU A 267 -17.47 -20.03 -19.98
N LYS A 268 -16.93 -21.24 -20.22
CA LYS A 268 -16.13 -21.53 -21.43
C LYS A 268 -16.99 -21.53 -22.70
N ASP A 269 -18.25 -21.95 -22.61
CA ASP A 269 -19.17 -22.01 -23.76
C ASP A 269 -19.91 -20.69 -24.02
N ALA A 270 -19.88 -19.73 -23.09
CA ALA A 270 -20.54 -18.42 -23.22
C ALA A 270 -19.67 -17.33 -23.85
N GLY A 271 -18.43 -17.63 -24.28
CA GLY A 271 -17.49 -16.66 -24.83
C GLY A 271 -17.20 -16.83 -26.32
N SER A 272 -18.03 -16.25 -27.20
CA SER A 272 -17.59 -15.34 -28.29
C SER A 272 -18.72 -15.12 -29.32
N ALA A 273 -19.46 -14.02 -29.16
CA ALA A 273 -20.23 -13.43 -30.23
C ALA A 273 -19.47 -12.22 -30.81
N ILE A 274 -18.41 -12.50 -31.58
CA ILE A 274 -17.93 -11.58 -32.62
C ILE A 274 -17.82 -12.42 -33.90
N GLY A 275 -18.66 -12.07 -34.86
CA GLY A 275 -18.93 -12.85 -36.06
C GLY A 275 -17.74 -13.00 -36.99
N ALA A 276 -17.77 -14.13 -37.70
CA ALA A 276 -17.03 -14.34 -38.92
C ALA A 276 -17.41 -13.28 -39.96
N ALA A 277 -16.44 -12.48 -40.38
CA ALA A 277 -16.47 -11.76 -41.64
C ALA A 277 -15.09 -11.91 -42.30
N THR A 278 -15.13 -12.47 -43.49
CA THR A 278 -14.11 -12.56 -44.54
C THR A 278 -12.96 -11.55 -44.45
N ALA A 279 -11.74 -12.07 -44.56
CA ALA A 279 -10.52 -11.32 -44.72
C ALA A 279 -10.58 -10.36 -45.92
N PRO A 280 -10.21 -9.08 -45.75
CA PRO A 280 -9.58 -8.29 -46.78
C PRO A 280 -8.05 -8.41 -46.68
N GLU A 281 -7.44 -8.41 -47.85
CA GLU A 281 -6.04 -8.67 -48.15
C GLU A 281 -5.05 -7.79 -47.37
N ASN A 282 -3.92 -8.38 -47.02
CA ASN A 282 -2.79 -7.73 -46.36
C ASN A 282 -1.96 -6.97 -47.42
N PRO A 283 -1.89 -5.63 -47.41
CA PRO A 283 -1.29 -4.86 -48.51
C PRO A 283 0.25 -4.74 -48.45
N TRP A 284 0.94 -5.64 -47.74
CA TRP A 284 2.39 -5.56 -47.53
C TRP A 284 3.13 -6.90 -47.65
N SER A 285 2.55 -7.90 -48.33
CA SER A 285 3.25 -9.15 -48.65
C SER A 285 3.54 -9.28 -50.15
N ASP A 286 4.69 -8.77 -50.58
CA ASP A 286 5.27 -9.14 -51.87
C ASP A 286 5.84 -10.56 -51.79
N ALA A 287 5.13 -11.50 -52.43
CA ALA A 287 5.68 -12.76 -52.87
C ALA A 287 6.15 -12.59 -54.32
N SER A 288 7.42 -12.89 -54.58
CA SER A 288 7.92 -13.15 -55.93
C SER A 288 8.84 -14.35 -55.87
N ALA A 289 8.24 -15.54 -55.93
CA ALA A 289 8.90 -16.76 -56.38
C ALA A 289 8.36 -17.07 -57.78
N ASP A 290 9.24 -17.06 -58.78
CA ASP A 290 9.49 -18.21 -59.64
C ASP A 290 10.22 -17.80 -60.92
N LYS A 291 11.41 -18.39 -61.10
CA LYS A 291 11.95 -18.90 -62.36
C LYS A 291 13.27 -19.63 -62.08
N GLN A 292 13.21 -20.96 -61.99
CA GLN A 292 14.30 -21.87 -62.36
C GLN A 292 14.37 -21.98 -63.91
N PRO A 293 15.37 -22.61 -64.58
CA PRO A 293 16.42 -23.52 -64.06
C PRO A 293 17.85 -23.36 -64.66
N ALA A 294 18.87 -24.01 -64.06
CA ALA A 294 19.91 -24.87 -64.68
C ALA A 294 21.16 -25.02 -63.77
N GLY A 295 21.82 -26.19 -63.85
CA GLY A 295 22.89 -26.70 -62.95
C GLY A 295 24.20 -25.88 -62.89
N ILE A 296 25.22 -26.26 -62.11
CA ILE A 296 25.96 -27.54 -62.12
C ILE A 296 26.84 -27.67 -60.84
N THR A 297 26.87 -28.89 -60.29
CA THR A 297 27.83 -29.64 -59.42
C THR A 297 28.77 -28.99 -58.39
N PHE A 298 28.83 -29.67 -57.23
CA PHE A 298 29.87 -29.65 -56.19
C PHE A 298 31.22 -30.21 -56.67
N GLN A 299 32.32 -29.66 -56.14
CA GLN A 299 33.57 -30.39 -55.96
C GLN A 299 34.15 -30.15 -54.55
N SER A 300 34.56 -31.29 -53.97
CA SER A 300 35.45 -31.60 -52.83
C SER A 300 36.14 -30.48 -52.07
#